data_AF-A0A847W0S2-F1
#
_entry.id   AF-A0A847W0S2-F1
#
_cell.length_a   1.000
_cell.length_b   1.000
_cell.length_c   1.000
_cell.angle_alpha   90.00
_cell.angle_beta   90.00
_cell.angle_gamma   90.00
#
_symmetry.space_group_name_H-M   'P 1'
#
loop_
_entity.id
_entity.type
_entity.pdbx_description
1 polymer ?
#
loop_
_entity_poly.entity_id
_entity_poly.type
_entity_poly.pdbx_seq_one_letter_code
_entity_poly.pdbx_strand_id
1 'polypeptide(L)' 'IGYKEFFPLFDGVATLPECVEDLKRSTRRYANRQMTWFRNKSRFSCGFKWFYMENIDIREIESYIYSFEY' A
#
# COMPACT_ATOMS: atom_id res chain seq x y z
N ILE A 1 1.46 9.65 5.33
CA ILE A 1 0.32 10.25 4.59
C ILE A 1 -0.87 10.06 5.50
N GLY A 2 -1.60 11.12 5.83
CA GLY A 2 -2.63 11.06 6.87
C GLY A 2 -2.78 12.41 7.57
N TYR A 3 -1.84 12.74 8.44
CA TYR A 3 -1.97 13.87 9.35
C TYR A 3 -1.50 15.20 8.76
N LYS A 4 -0.52 15.19 7.85
CA LYS A 4 0.07 16.42 7.32
C LYS A 4 -0.86 17.17 6.36
N GLU A 5 -1.79 16.44 5.76
CA GLU A 5 -2.78 16.96 4.83
C GLU A 5 -3.85 17.80 5.53
N PHE A 6 -3.95 17.71 6.87
CA PHE A 6 -4.86 18.52 7.67
C PHE A 6 -4.20 19.76 8.30
N PHE A 7 -2.88 19.96 8.18
CA PHE A 7 -2.26 21.21 8.67
C PHE A 7 -2.91 22.47 8.09
N PRO A 8 -3.23 22.55 6.78
CA PRO A 8 -3.92 23.71 6.20
C PRO A 8 -5.33 23.93 6.77
N LEU A 9 -6.00 22.88 7.25
CA LEU A 9 -7.29 22.97 7.94
C LEU A 9 -7.12 23.64 9.31
N PHE A 10 -6.08 23.25 10.07
CA PHE A 10 -5.79 23.84 11.38
C PHE A 10 -5.32 25.31 11.27
N ASP A 11 -4.63 25.64 10.19
CA ASP A 11 -4.18 27.00 9.87
C ASP A 11 -5.28 27.87 9.23
N GLY A 12 -6.47 27.32 8.97
CA GLY A 12 -7.62 28.04 8.40
C GLY A 12 -7.47 28.41 6.91
N VAL A 13 -6.48 27.83 6.22
CA VAL A 13 -6.13 28.16 4.82
C VAL A 13 -6.82 27.24 3.81
N ALA A 14 -7.37 26.12 4.26
CA ALA A 14 -8.10 25.17 3.42
C ALA A 14 -9.32 24.61 4.15
N THR A 15 -10.28 24.12 3.36
CA THR A 15 -11.51 23.51 3.89
C THR A 15 -11.33 22.01 4.14
N LEU A 16 -12.19 21.44 5.00
CA LEU A 16 -12.18 20.01 5.30
C LEU A 16 -12.34 19.13 4.04
N PRO A 17 -13.26 19.43 3.08
CA PRO A 17 -13.39 18.66 1.85
C PRO A 17 -12.11 18.65 1.01
N GLU A 18 -11.43 19.79 0.88
CA GLU A 18 -10.18 19.90 0.13
C GLU A 18 -9.07 19.03 0.74
N CYS A 19 -8.91 19.11 2.07
CA CYS A 19 -7.93 18.30 2.79
C CYS A 19 -8.21 16.79 2.65
N VAL A 20 -9.50 16.40 2.69
CA VAL A 20 -9.92 14.99 2.49
C VAL A 20 -9.61 14.50 1.08
N GLU A 21 -9.85 15.31 0.05
CA GLU A 21 -9.53 14.94 -1.33
C GLU A 21 -8.01 14.83 -1.56
N ASP A 22 -7.23 15.74 -0.97
CA ASP A 22 -5.77 15.66 -1.03
C ASP A 22 -5.20 14.47 -0.26
N LEU A 23 -5.82 14.10 0.87
CA LEU A 23 -5.50 12.87 1.59
C LEU A 23 -5.76 11.63 0.71
N LYS A 24 -6.97 11.51 0.12
CA LYS A 24 -7.31 10.39 -0.76
C LYS A 24 -6.33 10.29 -1.94
N ARG A 25 -6.02 11.43 -2.58
CA ARG A 25 -5.07 11.50 -3.70
C ARG A 25 -3.68 11.02 -3.28
N SER A 26 -3.19 11.50 -2.15
CA SER A 26 -1.87 11.13 -1.62
C SER A 26 -1.79 9.65 -1.26
N THR A 27 -2.83 9.11 -0.62
CA THR A 27 -2.93 7.68 -0.28
C THR A 27 -2.90 6.80 -1.52
N ARG A 28 -3.66 7.13 -2.58
CA ARG A 28 -3.61 6.41 -3.87
C ARG A 28 -2.22 6.43 -4.50
N ARG A 29 -1.58 7.61 -4.53
CA ARG A 29 -0.22 7.75 -5.07
C ARG A 29 0.78 6.88 -4.30
N TYR A 30 0.65 6.80 -2.99
CA TYR A 30 1.52 5.96 -2.17
C TYR A 30 1.28 4.48 -2.41
N ALA A 31 0.03 4.02 -2.45
CA ALA A 31 -0.30 2.65 -2.81
C ALA A 31 0.28 2.27 -4.18
N ASN A 32 0.17 3.15 -5.19
CA ASN A 32 0.75 2.93 -6.51
C ASN A 32 2.29 2.84 -6.47
N ARG A 33 2.95 3.67 -5.66
CA ARG A 33 4.41 3.61 -5.46
C ARG A 33 4.83 2.31 -4.77
N GLN A 34 4.11 1.88 -3.73
CA GLN A 34 4.35 0.60 -3.05
C GLN A 34 4.25 -0.55 -4.06
N MET A 35 3.15 -0.62 -4.84
CA MET A 35 3.00 -1.64 -5.88
C MET A 35 4.10 -1.60 -6.93
N THR A 36 4.49 -0.41 -7.39
CA THR A 36 5.60 -0.25 -8.35
C THR A 36 6.92 -0.74 -7.77
N TRP A 37 7.20 -0.38 -6.51
CA TRP A 37 8.41 -0.80 -5.82
C TRP A 37 8.46 -2.32 -5.64
N PHE A 38 7.37 -2.94 -5.18
CA PHE A 38 7.29 -4.40 -5.03
C PHE A 38 7.45 -5.13 -6.37
N ARG A 39 6.80 -4.66 -7.45
CA ARG A 39 6.95 -5.23 -8.81
C ARG A 39 8.36 -5.10 -9.36
N ASN A 40 9.00 -3.95 -9.15
CA ASN A 40 10.39 -3.76 -9.56
C ASN A 40 11.31 -4.67 -8.74
N LYS A 41 11.12 -4.74 -7.42
CA LYS A 41 11.92 -5.60 -6.55
C LYS A 41 11.73 -7.08 -6.89
N SER A 42 10.52 -7.56 -7.19
CA SER A 42 10.31 -8.95 -7.64
C SER A 42 11.00 -9.28 -8.96
N ARG A 43 11.28 -8.27 -9.78
CA ARG A 43 12.00 -8.44 -11.05
C ARG A 43 13.52 -8.48 -10.88
N PHE A 44 14.07 -7.87 -9.82
CA PHE A 44 15.52 -7.66 -9.64
C PHE A 44 16.14 -8.33 -8.41
N SER A 45 15.34 -8.72 -7.41
CA SER A 45 15.82 -9.36 -6.18
C SER A 45 14.91 -10.55 -5.86
N CYS A 46 15.52 -11.69 -5.55
CA CYS A 46 14.93 -13.00 -5.24
C CYS A 46 13.41 -13.05 -4.88
N GLY A 47 12.64 -13.77 -5.71
CA GLY A 47 11.55 -14.67 -5.31
C GLY A 47 10.36 -14.14 -4.48
N PHE A 48 9.68 -13.07 -4.88
CA PHE A 48 8.35 -12.80 -4.31
C PHE A 48 7.29 -13.69 -4.98
N LYS A 49 6.60 -14.52 -4.19
CA LYS A 49 5.36 -15.17 -4.61
C LYS A 49 4.18 -14.21 -4.36
N TRP A 50 3.46 -13.88 -5.42
CA TRP A 50 2.28 -13.02 -5.36
C TRP A 50 1.03 -13.86 -5.10
N PHE A 51 0.20 -13.41 -4.15
CA PHE A 51 -1.13 -13.96 -3.90
C PHE A 51 -2.17 -12.92 -4.31
N TYR A 52 -3.11 -13.30 -5.16
CA TYR A 52 -4.15 -12.41 -5.65
C TYR A 52 -5.44 -12.62 -4.84
N MET A 53 -6.07 -11.51 -4.45
CA MET A 53 -7.22 -11.51 -3.54
C MET A 53 -8.44 -12.29 -4.08
N GLU A 54 -8.57 -12.37 -5.40
CA GLU A 54 -9.66 -13.07 -6.10
C GLU A 54 -9.60 -14.60 -5.91
N ASN A 55 -8.43 -15.15 -5.60
CA ASN A 55 -8.19 -16.59 -5.47
C ASN A 55 -7.43 -16.92 -4.19
N ILE A 56 -7.66 -16.15 -3.11
CA ILE A 56 -6.93 -16.34 -1.86
C ILE A 56 -7.46 -17.58 -1.13
N ASP A 57 -6.61 -18.60 -1.04
CA ASP A 57 -6.76 -19.67 -0.04
C ASP A 57 -5.70 -19.46 1.05
N ILE A 58 -6.17 -19.23 2.27
CA ILE A 58 -5.30 -19.01 3.44
C ILE A 58 -4.38 -20.21 3.67
N ARG A 59 -4.86 -21.43 3.38
CA ARG A 59 -4.08 -22.66 3.55
C ARG A 59 -2.87 -22.71 2.61
N GLU A 60 -3.02 -22.16 1.41
CA GLU A 60 -1.92 -22.07 0.45
C GLU A 60 -0.82 -21.13 0.96
N ILE A 61 -1.23 -20.01 1.57
CA ILE A 61 -0.30 -19.04 2.17
C ILE A 61 0.43 -19.68 3.35
N GLU A 62 -0.30 -20.33 4.25
CA GLU A 62 0.27 -21.04 5.40
C GLU A 62 1.27 -22.10 4.94
N SER A 63 0.89 -22.97 4.00
CA SER A 63 1.78 -23.99 3.45
C SER A 63 3.04 -23.39 2.81
N TYR A 64 2.92 -22.27 2.11
CA TYR A 64 4.06 -21.58 1.52
C TYR A 64 4.99 -21.02 2.59
N ILE A 65 4.46 -20.39 3.65
CA ILE A 65 5.27 -19.86 4.76
C ILE A 65 6.02 -21.00 5.46
N TYR A 66 5.33 -22.08 5.82
CA TYR A 66 5.95 -23.21 6.52
C TYR A 66 7.00 -23.95 5.67
N SER A 67 6.94 -23.87 4.32
CA SER A 67 7.97 -24.44 3.45
C SER A 67 9.35 -23.76 3.53
N PHE A 68 9.45 -22.57 4.12
CA PHE A 68 10.74 -21.89 4.34
C PHE A 68 11.32 -22.14 5.75
N GLU A 69 10.54 -22.74 6.64
CA GLU A 69 10.95 -23.03 8.03
C GLU A 69 11.60 -24.41 8.19
N TYR A 70 11.66 -25.24 7.13
CA TYR A 70 12.31 -26.56 7.08
C TYR A 70 13.39 -26.66 6.01
#